data_AF-A0A382F3I1-F1
#
_entry.id   AF-A0A382F3I1-F1
#
_cell.length_a   1.000
_cell.length_b   1.000
_cell.length_c   1.000
_cell.angle_alpha   90.00
_cell.angle_beta   90.00
_cell.angle_gamma   90.00
#
_symmetry.space_group_name_H-M   'P 1'
#
loop_
_entity.id
_entity.type
_entity.pdbx_description
1 polymer ?
#
loop_
_entity_poly.entity_id
_entity_poly.type
_entity_poly.pdbx_seq_one_letter_code
_entity_poly.pdbx_strand_id
1 'polypeptide(L)' 'MTEYTEKVEKQRLKNAAEEWGNKIAYIHFNNGIEETKYNNGRIIQKNIKTGHVDHFHPVSVESLIDRFQRVMVDKK' A
#
# COMPACT_ATOMS: atom_id res chain seq x y z
N MET A 1 8.52 -3.41 30.85
CA MET A 1 8.60 -2.65 29.57
C MET A 1 8.70 -1.18 29.91
N THR A 2 9.51 -0.41 29.19
CA THR A 2 9.59 1.05 29.33
C THR A 2 8.86 1.73 28.17
N GLU A 3 8.45 2.99 28.33
CA GLU A 3 7.79 3.77 27.27
C GLU A 3 8.62 3.83 25.97
N TYR A 4 9.95 3.76 26.09
CA TYR A 4 10.85 3.72 24.94
C TYR A 4 10.72 2.41 24.15
N THR A 5 10.59 1.27 24.85
CA THR A 5 10.35 -0.03 24.21
C THR A 5 9.04 -0.02 23.41
N GLU A 6 7.98 0.57 23.95
CA GLU A 6 6.68 0.64 23.27
C GLU A 6 6.71 1.53 22.02
N LYS A 7 7.40 2.68 22.08
CA LYS A 7 7.57 3.56 20.92
C LYS A 7 8.33 2.86 19.79
N VAL A 8 9.41 2.16 20.13
CA VAL A 8 10.21 1.40 19.15
C VAL A 8 9.38 0.30 18.52
N GLU A 9 8.61 -0.44 19.32
CA GLU A 9 7.80 -1.55 18.80
C GLU A 9 6.66 -1.06 17.90
N LYS A 10 5.99 0.03 18.26
CA LYS A 10 4.99 0.68 17.39
C LYS A 10 5.61 1.08 16.05
N GLN A 11 6.82 1.64 16.06
CA GLN A 11 7.49 2.03 14.82
C GLN A 11 7.86 0.82 13.96
N ARG A 12 8.34 -0.28 14.58
CA ARG A 12 8.63 -1.53 13.88
C ARG A 12 7.40 -2.07 13.17
N LEU A 13 6.25 -2.07 13.84
CA LEU A 13 4.99 -2.50 13.25
C LEU A 13 4.59 -1.62 12.07
N LYS A 14 4.72 -0.28 12.20
CA LYS A 14 4.45 0.64 11.08
C LYS A 14 5.34 0.34 9.88
N ASN A 15 6.64 0.17 10.09
CA ASN A 15 7.58 -0.14 9.01
C ASN A 15 7.25 -1.49 8.35
N ALA A 16 6.98 -2.53 9.14
CA ALA A 16 6.62 -3.85 8.62
C ALA A 16 5.32 -3.82 7.78
N ALA A 17 4.35 -3.01 8.18
CA ALA A 17 3.12 -2.83 7.43
C ALA A 17 3.35 -2.08 6.10
N GLU A 18 4.21 -1.05 6.09
CA GLU A 18 4.59 -0.35 4.85
C GLU A 18 5.35 -1.27 3.89
N GLU A 19 6.29 -2.07 4.40
CA GLU A 19 7.01 -3.08 3.61
C GLU A 19 6.06 -4.10 3.01
N TRP A 20 5.09 -4.58 3.79
CA TRP A 20 4.05 -5.48 3.30
C TRP A 20 3.14 -4.80 2.26
N GLY A 21 2.77 -3.54 2.50
CA GLY A 21 1.96 -2.71 1.61
C GLY A 21 2.60 -2.50 0.24
N ASN A 22 3.92 -2.42 0.19
CA ASN A 22 4.71 -2.25 -1.04
C ASN A 22 4.93 -3.56 -1.83
N LYS A 23 4.45 -4.71 -1.33
CA LYS A 23 4.47 -5.97 -2.08
C LYS A 23 3.34 -6.02 -3.09
N ILE A 24 3.58 -6.76 -4.18
CA ILE A 24 2.59 -6.99 -5.23
C ILE A 24 1.46 -7.86 -4.66
N ALA A 25 0.23 -7.39 -4.80
CA ALA A 25 -0.98 -8.14 -4.49
C ALA A 25 -1.34 -9.07 -5.64
N TYR A 26 -1.40 -8.53 -6.87
CA TYR A 26 -1.61 -9.32 -8.08
C TYR A 26 -1.11 -8.58 -9.33
N ILE A 27 -0.96 -9.34 -10.41
CA ILE A 27 -0.69 -8.85 -11.76
C ILE A 27 -1.80 -9.36 -12.67
N HIS A 28 -2.38 -8.47 -13.48
CA HIS A 28 -3.45 -8.79 -14.41
C HIS A 28 -3.13 -8.21 -15.78
N PHE A 29 -3.33 -9.02 -16.82
CA PHE A 29 -3.11 -8.63 -18.20
C PHE A 29 -4.44 -8.58 -18.94
N ASN A 30 -4.79 -7.43 -19.49
CA ASN A 30 -6.04 -7.27 -20.25
C ASN A 30 -5.87 -6.29 -21.41
N ASN A 31 -6.28 -6.68 -22.62
CA ASN A 31 -6.30 -5.84 -23.82
C ASN A 31 -4.98 -5.10 -24.13
N GLY A 32 -3.83 -5.70 -23.78
CA GLY A 32 -2.51 -5.09 -23.98
C GLY A 32 -2.07 -4.13 -22.87
N ILE A 33 -2.78 -4.12 -21.74
CA ILE A 33 -2.41 -3.40 -20.52
C ILE A 33 -1.99 -4.42 -19.47
N GLU A 34 -0.79 -4.24 -18.92
CA GLU A 34 -0.27 -4.92 -17.74
C GLU A 34 -0.60 -4.08 -16.51
N GLU A 35 -1.51 -4.57 -15.66
CA GLU A 35 -1.89 -3.94 -14.39
C GLU A 35 -1.22 -4.66 -13.22
N THR A 36 -0.39 -3.94 -12.47
CA THR A 36 0.22 -4.41 -11.23
C THR A 36 -0.42 -3.69 -10.04
N LYS A 37 -1.10 -4.42 -9.16
CA LYS A 37 -1.65 -3.88 -7.91
C LYS A 37 -0.79 -4.25 -6.72
N TYR A 38 -0.64 -3.31 -5.79
CA TYR A 38 0.08 -3.46 -4.53
C TYR A 38 -0.89 -3.55 -3.36
N ASN A 39 -0.46 -4.16 -2.25
CA ASN A 39 -1.30 -4.36 -1.05
C ASN A 39 -1.76 -3.05 -0.41
N ASN A 40 -1.00 -1.96 -0.59
CA ASN A 40 -1.37 -0.62 -0.13
C ASN A 40 -2.41 0.08 -1.03
N GLY A 41 -2.83 -0.55 -2.13
CA GLY A 41 -3.78 0.00 -3.09
C GLY A 41 -3.14 0.83 -4.21
N ARG A 42 -1.80 0.93 -4.28
CA ARG A 42 -1.12 1.49 -5.45
C ARG A 42 -1.37 0.59 -6.67
N ILE A 43 -1.56 1.19 -7.83
CA ILE A 43 -1.74 0.50 -9.11
C ILE A 43 -0.74 1.10 -10.11
N ILE A 44 -0.06 0.23 -10.83
CA ILE A 44 0.77 0.62 -11.99
C ILE A 44 0.16 -0.07 -13.21
N GLN A 45 -0.18 0.71 -14.22
CA GLN A 45 -0.66 0.18 -15.49
C GLN A 45 0.37 0.48 -16.57
N LYS A 46 0.80 -0.54 -17.30
CA LYS A 46 1.73 -0.42 -18.41
C LYS A 46 1.04 -0.84 -19.69
N ASN A 47 0.96 0.06 -20.66
CA ASN A 47 0.51 -0.27 -22.00
C ASN A 47 1.66 -0.95 -22.74
N ILE A 48 1.48 -2.23 -23.10
CA ILE A 48 2.52 -3.05 -23.73
C ILE A 48 2.83 -2.56 -25.16
N LYS A 49 1.85 -1.96 -25.84
CA LYS A 49 2.01 -1.49 -27.23
C LYS A 49 2.74 -0.16 -27.31
N THR A 50 2.42 0.77 -26.42
CA THR A 50 3.00 2.13 -26.43
C THR A 50 4.17 2.29 -25.46
N GLY A 51 4.34 1.35 -24.52
CA GLY A 51 5.32 1.45 -23.43
C GLY A 51 4.95 2.47 -22.35
N HIS A 52 3.80 3.14 -22.46
CA HIS A 52 3.35 4.14 -21.49
C HIS A 52 3.03 3.51 -20.13
N VAL A 53 3.37 4.21 -19.04
CA VAL A 53 3.15 3.73 -17.67
C VAL A 53 2.35 4.77 -16.90
N ASP A 54 1.18 4.37 -16.43
CA ASP A 54 0.31 5.14 -15.55
C ASP A 54 0.49 4.70 -14.10
N HIS A 55 0.65 5.68 -13.20
CA HIS A 55 0.82 5.45 -11.77
C HIS A 55 -0.39 5.99 -11.01
N PHE A 56 -1.15 5.09 -10.38
CA PHE A 56 -2.27 5.44 -9.53
C PHE A 56 -1.89 5.20 -8.07
N HIS A 57 -1.84 6.29 -7.31
CA HIS A 57 -1.57 6.24 -5.88
C HIS A 57 -2.86 6.49 -5.09
N PRO A 58 -3.08 5.76 -3.98
CA PRO A 58 -4.13 6.14 -3.04
C PRO A 58 -3.82 7.52 -2.46
N VAL A 59 -4.84 8.37 -2.34
CA VAL A 59 -4.72 9.82 -2.06
C VAL A 59 -4.12 10.16 -0.68
N SER A 60 -4.04 9.21 0.26
CA SER A 60 -3.65 9.51 1.65
C SER A 60 -2.14 9.33 1.89
N VAL A 61 -1.53 10.35 2.50
CA VAL A 61 -0.13 10.38 3.00
C VAL A 61 0.04 9.56 4.29
N GLU A 62 -1.04 8.98 4.81
CA GLU A 62 -1.04 8.22 6.06
C GLU A 62 -0.44 6.84 5.87
N SER A 63 0.18 6.31 6.94
CA SER A 63 0.65 4.92 6.93
C SER A 63 -0.52 3.94 6.79
N LEU A 64 -0.23 2.75 6.29
CA LEU A 64 -1.21 1.69 6.07
C LEU A 64 -1.95 1.32 7.38
N ILE A 65 -1.24 1.28 8.50
CA ILE A 65 -1.82 1.03 9.82
C ILE A 65 -2.74 2.17 10.24
N ASP A 66 -2.31 3.41 10.09
CA ASP A 66 -3.12 4.57 10.50
C ASP A 66 -4.41 4.64 9.67
N ARG A 67 -4.32 4.35 8.37
CA ARG A 67 -5.49 4.23 7.48
C ARG A 67 -6.44 3.12 7.93
N PHE A 68 -5.91 1.95 8.29
CA PHE A 68 -6.71 0.84 8.82
C PHE A 68 -7.42 1.20 10.12
N GLN A 69 -6.70 1.81 11.07
CA GLN A 69 -7.26 2.25 12.35
C GLN A 69 -8.42 3.22 12.16
N ARG A 70 -8.28 4.22 11.28
CA ARG A 70 -9.36 5.16 10.96
C ARG A 70 -10.61 4.44 10.46
N VAL A 71 -10.48 3.54 9.48
CA VAL A 71 -11.62 2.78 8.93
C VAL A 71 -12.29 1.91 9.99
N MET A 72 -11.54 1.38 10.96
CA MET A 72 -12.08 0.58 12.04
C MET A 72 -12.77 1.43 13.13
N VAL A 73 -12.32 2.67 13.34
CA VAL A 73 -12.97 3.63 14.25
C VAL A 73 -14.29 4.13 13.67
N ASP A 74 -14.32 4.48 12.38
CA ASP A 74 -15.54 4.95 11.69
C ASP A 74 -16.64 3.88 11.58
N LYS A 75 -16.33 2.61 11.83
CA LYS A 75 -17.27 1.48 11.80
C LYS A 75 -17.95 1.19 13.14
N LYS A 76 -17.64 1.92 14.21
CA LYS A 76 -18.30 1.83 15.52
C LYS A 76 -19.33 2.92 15.69
#